data_AF-A0A7K7Q2M5-F1
#
_entry.id   AF-A0A7K7Q2M5-F1
#
_cell.length_a   1.000
_cell.length_b   1.000
_cell.length_c   1.000
_cell.angle_alpha   90.00
_cell.angle_beta   90.00
_cell.angle_gamma   90.00
#
_symmetry.space_group_name_H-M   'P 1'
#
loop_
_entity.id
_entity.type
_entity.pdbx_description
1 polymer ?
#
loop_
_entity_poly.entity_id
_entity_poly.type
_entity_poly.pdbx_seq_one_letter_code
_entity_poly.pdbx_strand_id
1 'polypeptide(L)'
;WVDTVWDLDFTETEPLDSWIAEEITADGLNTFTGLYRALAPFAAGDPESTENVWTLFADNSLSHQALVAVLHHFVHVGQHKRANVQQRVFGLHSAGLYLLLLEIPGSIANQVFHQVMFDKCLHTLTKCWPQDLRKRKKGHTQSSQPNARRNRKKGKPCRNNNSGMEEMLEEEEEEDDENVYFSTEDLLQVRNAIFLLLKNFLRLLPKFSLKEKPQCMQNCLQVFVEMTSFEPVIHEFKFSAEM
;
A
#
# COMPACT_ATOMS: atom_id res chain seq x y z
N TRP A 1 -13.03 -18.71 4.50
CA TRP A 1 -11.96 -17.73 4.17
C TRP A 1 -12.52 -16.34 4.00
N VAL A 2 -13.41 -16.08 3.02
CA VAL A 2 -14.01 -14.74 2.83
C VAL A 2 -14.66 -14.24 4.13
N ASP A 3 -15.54 -15.04 4.74
CA ASP A 3 -16.20 -14.68 6.00
C ASP A 3 -15.17 -14.32 7.08
N THR A 4 -14.13 -15.14 7.25
CA THR A 4 -13.02 -14.89 8.19
C THR A 4 -12.29 -13.58 7.90
N VAL A 5 -12.08 -13.21 6.64
CA VAL A 5 -11.42 -11.94 6.27
C VAL A 5 -12.26 -10.73 6.69
N TRP A 6 -13.57 -10.84 6.52
CA TRP A 6 -14.53 -9.80 6.91
C TRP A 6 -14.73 -9.75 8.43
N ASP A 7 -14.83 -10.91 9.10
CA ASP A 7 -14.99 -11.01 10.56
C ASP A 7 -13.78 -10.47 11.32
N LEU A 8 -12.58 -10.54 10.73
CA LEU A 8 -11.34 -10.01 11.29
C LEU A 8 -11.00 -8.61 10.78
N ASP A 9 -11.96 -7.91 10.18
CA ASP A 9 -11.84 -6.52 9.72
C ASP A 9 -10.60 -6.27 8.84
N PHE A 10 -10.19 -7.26 8.05
CA PHE A 10 -9.01 -7.21 7.19
C PHE A 10 -7.69 -6.94 7.96
N THR A 11 -7.55 -7.39 9.20
CA THR A 11 -6.35 -7.18 10.03
C THR A 11 -5.36 -8.34 9.93
N GLU A 12 -5.53 -9.39 10.74
CA GLU A 12 -4.72 -10.60 10.81
C GLU A 12 -5.47 -11.78 10.20
N THR A 13 -5.45 -11.90 8.87
CA THR A 13 -6.21 -12.93 8.16
C THR A 13 -5.29 -14.01 7.60
N GLU A 14 -5.71 -15.27 7.65
CA GLU A 14 -5.04 -16.34 6.91
C GLU A 14 -4.84 -15.95 5.43
N PRO A 15 -3.69 -16.27 4.82
CA PRO A 15 -3.46 -15.94 3.42
C PRO A 15 -4.47 -16.65 2.52
N LEU A 16 -4.71 -16.06 1.34
CA LEU A 16 -5.44 -16.75 0.28
C LEU A 16 -4.69 -18.04 -0.08
N ASP A 17 -5.43 -19.08 -0.44
CA ASP A 17 -4.84 -20.33 -0.95
C ASP A 17 -3.83 -20.00 -2.07
N SER A 18 -2.61 -20.53 -1.93
CA SER A 18 -1.50 -20.22 -2.83
C SER A 18 -1.82 -20.62 -4.27
N TRP A 19 -2.56 -21.71 -4.49
CA TRP A 19 -2.95 -22.13 -5.83
C TRP A 19 -3.89 -21.11 -6.49
N ILE A 20 -4.84 -20.55 -5.73
CA ILE A 20 -5.75 -19.50 -6.23
C ILE A 20 -4.97 -18.21 -6.52
N ALA A 21 -4.06 -17.83 -5.62
CA ALA A 21 -3.23 -16.64 -5.81
C ALA A 21 -2.32 -16.76 -7.04
N GLU A 22 -1.74 -17.94 -7.27
CA GLU A 22 -0.94 -18.27 -8.45
C GLU A 22 -1.79 -18.25 -9.73
N GLU A 23 -3.00 -18.81 -9.71
CA GLU A 23 -3.91 -18.78 -10.87
C GLU A 23 -4.26 -17.34 -11.29
N ILE A 24 -4.59 -16.48 -10.32
CA ILE A 24 -4.91 -15.06 -10.58
C ILE A 24 -3.70 -14.34 -11.19
N THR A 25 -2.50 -14.67 -10.73
CA THR A 25 -1.25 -14.00 -11.13
C THR A 25 -0.51 -14.69 -12.29
N ALA A 26 -1.04 -15.80 -12.80
CA ALA A 26 -0.41 -16.60 -13.86
C ALA A 26 -0.16 -15.81 -15.15
N ASP A 27 -1.07 -14.90 -15.50
CA ASP A 27 -0.95 -14.00 -16.67
C ASP A 27 -0.45 -12.58 -16.27
N GLY A 28 0.29 -12.51 -15.15
CA GLY A 28 0.83 -11.26 -14.61
C GLY A 28 -0.26 -10.23 -14.32
N LEU A 29 -0.18 -9.06 -14.97
CA LEU A 29 -1.11 -7.94 -14.75
C LEU A 29 -2.38 -7.98 -15.60
N ASN A 30 -2.49 -8.92 -16.54
CA ASN A 30 -3.62 -8.97 -17.45
C ASN A 30 -4.94 -9.22 -16.73
N THR A 31 -4.96 -10.07 -15.69
CA THR A 31 -6.14 -10.31 -14.86
C THR A 31 -6.63 -9.01 -14.20
N PHE A 32 -5.75 -8.28 -13.54
CA PHE A 32 -6.08 -7.02 -12.85
C PHE A 32 -6.49 -5.91 -13.82
N THR A 33 -5.75 -5.75 -14.92
CA THR A 33 -6.05 -4.71 -15.91
C THR A 33 -7.30 -5.03 -16.74
N GLY A 34 -7.55 -6.31 -17.02
CA GLY A 34 -8.78 -6.79 -17.64
C GLY A 34 -9.99 -6.50 -16.78
N LEU A 35 -9.93 -6.85 -15.49
CA LEU A 35 -10.99 -6.53 -14.53
C LEU A 35 -11.20 -5.01 -14.40
N TYR A 36 -10.12 -4.23 -14.34
CA TYR A 36 -10.22 -2.78 -14.28
C TYR A 36 -10.93 -2.21 -15.52
N ARG A 37 -10.58 -2.68 -16.72
CA ARG A 37 -11.23 -2.26 -17.98
C ARG A 37 -12.70 -2.65 -18.02
N ALA A 38 -13.06 -3.83 -17.50
CA ALA A 38 -14.44 -4.28 -17.43
C ALA A 38 -15.28 -3.44 -16.44
N LEU A 39 -14.69 -3.03 -15.32
CA LEU A 39 -15.38 -2.25 -14.28
C LEU A 39 -15.40 -0.73 -14.53
N ALA A 40 -14.42 -0.20 -15.27
CA ALA A 40 -14.27 1.24 -15.48
C ALA A 40 -15.49 1.95 -16.09
N PRO A 41 -16.23 1.37 -17.06
CA PRO A 41 -17.44 1.98 -17.62
C PRO A 41 -18.51 2.28 -16.56
N PHE A 42 -18.70 1.39 -15.58
CA PHE A 42 -19.68 1.58 -14.50
C PHE A 42 -19.33 2.74 -13.56
N ALA A 43 -18.06 3.09 -13.44
CA ALA A 43 -17.61 4.24 -12.65
C ALA A 43 -17.64 5.56 -13.43
N ALA A 44 -17.61 5.51 -14.76
CA ALA A 44 -17.65 6.69 -15.63
C ALA A 44 -19.02 7.39 -15.61
N GLY A 45 -20.08 6.69 -15.16
CA GLY A 45 -21.43 7.23 -15.07
C GLY A 45 -22.05 7.48 -16.44
N ASP A 46 -21.75 6.62 -17.41
CA ASP A 46 -22.31 6.73 -18.76
C ASP A 46 -23.86 6.66 -18.69
N PRO A 47 -24.56 7.75 -19.02
CA PRO A 47 -26.02 7.84 -18.88
C PRO A 47 -26.77 6.88 -19.82
N GLU A 48 -26.11 6.30 -20.83
CA GLU A 48 -26.71 5.29 -21.71
C GLU A 48 -26.57 3.86 -21.15
N SER A 49 -25.76 3.64 -20.12
CA SER A 49 -25.62 2.33 -19.50
C SER A 49 -26.78 2.05 -18.53
N THR A 50 -27.72 1.21 -18.97
CA THR A 50 -28.81 0.70 -18.12
C THR A 50 -28.34 -0.40 -17.16
N GLU A 51 -27.13 -0.90 -17.32
CA GLU A 51 -26.60 -2.02 -16.53
C GLU A 51 -25.88 -1.54 -15.28
N ASN A 52 -26.33 -2.05 -14.14
CA ASN A 52 -25.69 -1.82 -12.85
C ASN A 52 -24.72 -2.99 -12.56
N VAL A 53 -23.46 -2.70 -12.24
CA VAL A 53 -22.49 -3.75 -11.91
C VAL A 53 -22.96 -4.64 -10.76
N TRP A 54 -23.70 -4.08 -9.80
CA TRP A 54 -24.16 -4.82 -8.63
C TRP A 54 -25.24 -5.83 -8.99
N THR A 55 -26.10 -5.52 -9.99
CA THR A 55 -27.07 -6.49 -10.50
C THR A 55 -26.36 -7.58 -11.30
N LEU A 56 -25.36 -7.22 -12.13
CA LEU A 56 -24.53 -8.20 -12.84
C LEU A 56 -23.84 -9.17 -11.87
N PHE A 57 -23.32 -8.69 -10.75
CA PHE A 57 -22.74 -9.54 -9.73
C PHE A 57 -23.78 -10.48 -9.11
N ALA A 58 -24.95 -9.98 -8.74
CA ALA A 58 -26.03 -10.79 -8.19
C ALA A 58 -26.51 -11.87 -9.18
N ASP A 59 -26.77 -11.47 -10.44
CA ASP A 59 -27.29 -12.34 -11.49
C ASP A 59 -26.32 -13.47 -11.85
N ASN A 60 -25.01 -13.20 -11.78
CA ASN A 60 -23.96 -14.20 -12.05
C ASN A 60 -23.45 -14.91 -10.78
N SER A 61 -24.10 -14.72 -9.63
CA SER A 61 -23.67 -15.29 -8.34
C SER A 61 -22.22 -14.94 -7.97
N LEU A 62 -21.75 -13.75 -8.37
CA LEU A 62 -20.43 -13.22 -8.03
C LEU A 62 -20.50 -12.44 -6.73
N SER A 63 -19.69 -12.83 -5.75
CA SER A 63 -19.61 -12.13 -4.47
C SER A 63 -18.65 -10.95 -4.54
N HIS A 64 -19.18 -9.72 -4.40
CA HIS A 64 -18.34 -8.53 -4.23
C HIS A 64 -17.50 -8.62 -2.95
N GLN A 65 -18.01 -9.27 -1.89
CA GLN A 65 -17.27 -9.51 -0.66
C GLN A 65 -16.05 -10.42 -0.89
N ALA A 66 -16.20 -11.47 -1.70
CA ALA A 66 -15.09 -12.32 -2.08
C ALA A 66 -14.06 -11.55 -2.91
N LEU A 67 -14.52 -10.72 -3.86
CA LEU A 67 -13.63 -9.86 -4.64
C LEU A 67 -12.83 -8.92 -3.74
N VAL A 68 -13.46 -8.21 -2.81
CA VAL A 68 -12.76 -7.31 -1.88
C VAL A 68 -11.77 -8.07 -0.98
N ALA A 69 -12.13 -9.27 -0.51
CA ALA A 69 -11.22 -10.11 0.27
C ALA A 69 -9.98 -10.54 -0.53
N VAL A 70 -10.16 -10.93 -1.79
CA VAL A 70 -9.04 -11.26 -2.70
C VAL A 70 -8.17 -10.02 -2.96
N LEU A 71 -8.77 -8.85 -3.22
CA LEU A 71 -8.01 -7.61 -3.39
C LEU A 71 -7.22 -7.24 -2.12
N HIS A 72 -7.80 -7.47 -0.94
CA HIS A 72 -7.10 -7.28 0.34
C HIS A 72 -5.85 -8.15 0.44
N HIS A 73 -5.93 -9.43 0.05
CA HIS A 73 -4.77 -10.33 0.10
C HIS A 73 -3.58 -9.75 -0.68
N PHE A 74 -3.79 -9.33 -1.93
CA PHE A 74 -2.71 -8.75 -2.74
C PHE A 74 -2.22 -7.40 -2.20
N VAL A 75 -3.13 -6.55 -1.69
CA VAL A 75 -2.75 -5.31 -1.01
C VAL A 75 -1.85 -5.60 0.19
N HIS A 76 -2.22 -6.57 1.03
CA HIS A 76 -1.46 -6.94 2.21
C HIS A 76 -0.08 -7.50 1.85
N VAL A 77 -0.02 -8.43 0.89
CA VAL A 77 1.25 -9.01 0.39
C VAL A 77 2.16 -7.92 -0.19
N GLY A 78 1.62 -6.99 -0.98
CA GLY A 78 2.39 -5.90 -1.59
C GLY A 78 2.96 -4.89 -0.58
N GLN A 79 2.36 -4.78 0.61
CA GLN A 79 2.85 -3.90 1.69
C GLN A 79 3.95 -4.51 2.54
N HIS A 80 4.20 -5.81 2.42
CA HIS A 80 5.20 -6.49 3.22
C HIS A 80 6.61 -5.96 2.94
N LYS A 81 7.44 -5.79 3.98
CA LYS A 81 8.82 -5.26 3.84
C LYS A 81 9.63 -6.06 2.80
N ARG A 82 9.49 -7.39 2.84
CA ARG A 82 10.15 -8.36 1.95
C ARG A 82 9.42 -8.62 0.61
N ALA A 83 8.37 -7.86 0.28
CA ALA A 83 7.64 -8.06 -0.96
C ALA A 83 8.53 -7.79 -2.19
N ASN A 84 8.50 -8.71 -3.16
CA ASN A 84 9.19 -8.52 -4.43
C ASN A 84 8.45 -7.52 -5.33
N VAL A 85 9.03 -7.23 -6.49
CA VAL A 85 8.53 -6.26 -7.47
C VAL A 85 7.10 -6.58 -7.91
N GLN A 86 6.85 -7.84 -8.31
CA GLN A 86 5.54 -8.26 -8.82
C GLN A 86 4.48 -8.21 -7.72
N GLN A 87 4.80 -8.67 -6.52
CA GLN A 87 3.92 -8.58 -5.35
C GLN A 87 3.51 -7.14 -5.05
N ARG A 88 4.47 -6.19 -5.07
CA ARG A 88 4.20 -4.76 -4.88
C ARG A 88 3.29 -4.21 -5.98
N VAL A 89 3.55 -4.57 -7.24
CA VAL A 89 2.74 -4.12 -8.38
C VAL A 89 1.32 -4.72 -8.33
N PHE A 90 1.15 -6.00 -8.00
CA PHE A 90 -0.16 -6.62 -7.79
C PHE A 90 -0.93 -5.95 -6.65
N GLY A 91 -0.26 -5.64 -5.53
CA GLY A 91 -0.86 -4.90 -4.43
C GLY A 91 -1.34 -3.51 -4.83
N LEU A 92 -0.54 -2.76 -5.61
CA LEU A 92 -0.91 -1.44 -6.12
C LEU A 92 -2.09 -1.48 -7.10
N HIS A 93 -2.12 -2.45 -8.02
CA HIS A 93 -3.25 -2.65 -8.91
C HIS A 93 -4.52 -3.09 -8.17
N SER A 94 -4.38 -3.92 -7.14
CA SER A 94 -5.49 -4.37 -6.30
C SER A 94 -6.08 -3.22 -5.48
N ALA A 95 -5.23 -2.36 -4.91
CA ALA A 95 -5.68 -1.11 -4.29
C ALA A 95 -6.44 -0.25 -5.30
N GLY A 96 -5.94 -0.12 -6.53
CA GLY A 96 -6.59 0.64 -7.59
C GLY A 96 -7.96 0.10 -7.97
N LEU A 97 -8.13 -1.23 -8.02
CA LEU A 97 -9.41 -1.89 -8.26
C LEU A 97 -10.39 -1.67 -7.11
N TYR A 98 -9.94 -1.73 -5.86
CA TYR A 98 -10.80 -1.42 -4.73
C TYR A 98 -11.28 0.03 -4.77
N LEU A 99 -10.40 1.00 -5.05
CA LEU A 99 -10.81 2.40 -5.22
C LEU A 99 -11.79 2.58 -6.40
N LEU A 100 -11.62 1.85 -7.49
CA LEU A 100 -12.57 1.84 -8.61
C LEU A 100 -13.94 1.30 -8.17
N LEU A 101 -14.00 0.22 -7.39
CA LEU A 101 -15.27 -0.33 -6.88
C LEU A 101 -16.01 0.69 -6.00
N LEU A 102 -15.28 1.46 -5.18
CA LEU A 102 -15.87 2.53 -4.36
C LEU A 102 -16.45 3.66 -5.20
N GLU A 103 -15.87 3.91 -6.38
CA GLU A 103 -16.31 4.95 -7.32
C GLU A 103 -17.63 4.60 -8.01
N ILE A 104 -17.96 3.31 -8.14
CA ILE A 104 -19.17 2.86 -8.82
C ILE A 104 -20.41 3.23 -7.97
N PRO A 105 -21.42 3.90 -8.55
CA PRO A 105 -22.65 4.24 -7.85
C PRO A 105 -23.29 3.01 -7.18
N GLY A 106 -23.68 3.13 -5.91
CA GLY A 106 -24.24 2.01 -5.14
C GLY A 106 -23.23 1.23 -4.29
N SER A 107 -21.93 1.58 -4.33
CA SER A 107 -20.89 0.95 -3.51
C SER A 107 -21.19 0.99 -2.00
N ILE A 108 -21.76 2.10 -1.49
CA ILE A 108 -22.19 2.24 -0.09
C ILE A 108 -23.36 1.31 0.23
N ALA A 109 -24.37 1.25 -0.63
CA ALA A 109 -25.55 0.41 -0.43
C ALA A 109 -25.18 -1.09 -0.42
N ASN A 110 -24.19 -1.47 -1.22
CA ASN A 110 -23.62 -2.83 -1.26
C ASN A 110 -22.52 -3.05 -0.22
N GLN A 111 -22.33 -2.15 0.75
CA GLN A 111 -21.39 -2.31 1.86
C GLN A 111 -19.94 -2.62 1.42
N VAL A 112 -19.53 -2.12 0.24
CA VAL A 112 -18.19 -2.36 -0.30
C VAL A 112 -17.14 -1.57 0.47
N PHE A 113 -17.52 -0.41 1.01
CA PHE A 113 -16.62 0.43 1.80
C PHE A 113 -16.33 -0.21 3.16
N HIS A 114 -15.07 -0.55 3.37
CA HIS A 114 -14.51 -0.89 4.67
C HIS A 114 -13.35 0.04 5.02
N GLN A 115 -13.36 0.62 6.23
CA GLN A 115 -12.39 1.63 6.65
C GLN A 115 -10.96 1.09 6.65
N VAL A 116 -10.71 -0.06 7.28
CA VAL A 116 -9.38 -0.66 7.37
C VAL A 116 -8.84 -1.01 5.98
N MET A 117 -9.69 -1.54 5.10
CA MET A 117 -9.29 -1.89 3.73
C MET A 117 -8.96 -0.63 2.92
N PHE A 118 -9.74 0.43 3.07
CA PHE A 118 -9.47 1.73 2.45
C PHE A 118 -8.14 2.31 2.92
N ASP A 119 -7.90 2.32 4.24
CA ASP A 119 -6.65 2.80 4.81
C ASP A 119 -5.47 1.96 4.33
N LYS A 120 -5.59 0.62 4.28
CA LYS A 120 -4.56 -0.25 3.69
C LYS A 120 -4.32 0.13 2.22
N CYS A 121 -5.35 0.30 1.41
CA CYS A 121 -5.18 0.73 0.01
C CYS A 121 -4.42 2.06 -0.10
N LEU A 122 -4.72 3.07 0.75
CA LEU A 122 -3.99 4.34 0.74
C LEU A 122 -2.51 4.17 1.11
N HIS A 123 -2.22 3.41 2.17
CA HIS A 123 -0.84 3.18 2.61
C HIS A 123 -0.01 2.39 1.59
N THR A 124 -0.62 1.69 0.62
CA THR A 124 0.17 1.08 -0.46
C THR A 124 0.96 2.10 -1.28
N LEU A 125 0.47 3.35 -1.41
CA LEU A 125 1.16 4.44 -2.10
C LEU A 125 2.57 4.71 -1.53
N THR A 126 2.75 4.53 -0.22
CA THR A 126 4.01 4.81 0.46
C THR A 126 4.76 3.55 0.86
N LYS A 127 4.06 2.50 1.31
CA LYS A 127 4.66 1.22 1.75
C LYS A 127 5.19 0.35 0.60
N CYS A 128 4.63 0.47 -0.60
CA CYS A 128 5.13 -0.30 -1.75
C CYS A 128 6.45 0.25 -2.31
N TRP A 129 6.88 1.44 -1.91
CA TRP A 129 8.19 1.96 -2.31
C TRP A 129 9.33 1.36 -1.46
N PRO A 130 10.38 0.80 -2.07
CA PRO A 130 11.53 0.27 -1.33
C PRO A 130 12.22 1.38 -0.50
N GLN A 131 12.23 1.22 0.83
CA GLN A 131 12.70 2.27 1.75
C GLN A 131 14.23 2.44 1.78
N ASP A 132 15.00 1.39 1.47
CA ASP A 132 16.48 1.42 1.53
C ASP A 132 17.16 2.31 0.50
N LEU A 133 16.40 2.84 -0.46
CA LEU A 133 16.87 3.89 -1.38
C LEU A 133 17.00 5.26 -0.70
N ARG A 134 16.26 5.52 0.39
CA ARG A 134 16.34 6.78 1.14
C ARG A 134 17.61 6.87 2.00
N LYS A 135 18.30 5.76 2.22
CA LYS A 135 19.58 5.68 2.94
C LYS A 135 20.79 5.56 1.99
N ARG A 136 20.81 6.27 0.85
CA ARG A 136 21.99 6.23 -0.02
C ARG A 136 23.17 7.03 0.58
N LYS A 137 24.05 6.27 1.24
CA LYS A 137 25.52 6.40 1.25
C LYS A 137 26.06 7.78 1.64
N LYS A 138 26.09 8.07 2.94
CA LYS A 138 27.15 8.95 3.50
C LYS A 138 28.47 8.22 3.24
N GLY A 139 29.22 8.70 2.26
CA GLY A 139 30.42 8.03 1.76
C GLY A 139 31.34 7.63 2.91
N HIS A 140 31.60 6.33 3.03
CA HIS A 140 32.78 5.87 3.74
C HIS A 140 33.97 6.21 2.84
N THR A 141 34.44 7.46 2.92
CA THR A 141 35.79 7.80 2.49
C THR A 141 36.73 7.00 3.36
N GLN A 142 37.23 5.90 2.81
CA GLN A 142 38.42 5.24 3.30
C GLN A 142 39.57 6.26 3.23
N SER A 143 39.82 6.95 4.34
CA SER A 143 41.09 7.63 4.57
C SER A 143 41.97 6.70 5.38
N SER A 144 42.90 6.09 4.68
CA SER A 144 44.05 5.39 5.22
C SER A 144 44.98 6.37 5.95
N GLN A 145 45.23 6.19 7.25
CA GLN A 145 46.59 6.25 7.83
C GLN A 145 46.64 5.78 9.32
N PRO A 146 47.81 5.28 9.80
CA PRO A 146 47.93 4.32 10.89
C PRO A 146 48.39 4.89 12.26
N ASN A 147 48.18 4.07 13.29
CA ASN A 147 48.95 3.96 14.55
C ASN A 147 49.16 5.19 15.47
N ALA A 148 48.50 5.16 16.63
CA ALA A 148 49.16 5.50 17.91
C ALA A 148 48.50 4.77 19.10
N ARG A 149 49.27 3.87 19.74
CA ARG A 149 48.94 3.17 21.00
C ARG A 149 49.14 4.10 22.20
N ARG A 150 48.23 4.09 23.20
CA ARG A 150 48.50 3.66 24.61
C ARG A 150 47.44 4.11 25.65
N ASN A 151 47.03 3.12 26.47
CA ASN A 151 46.79 3.15 27.94
C ASN A 151 45.62 4.01 28.50
N ARG A 152 44.90 3.68 29.59
CA ARG A 152 44.75 2.53 30.51
C ARG A 152 43.55 2.86 31.44
N LYS A 153 42.66 1.88 31.69
CA LYS A 153 41.94 1.53 32.95
C LYS A 153 41.15 2.59 33.75
N LYS A 154 39.86 2.27 34.04
CA LYS A 154 39.30 1.82 35.36
C LYS A 154 37.94 2.49 35.72
N GLY A 155 36.90 1.70 36.00
CA GLY A 155 35.76 2.12 36.85
C GLY A 155 34.35 1.57 36.52
N LYS A 156 33.93 0.50 37.21
CA LYS A 156 32.54 0.12 37.59
C LYS A 156 32.64 -0.36 39.06
N PRO A 157 31.61 -0.30 39.96
CA PRO A 157 30.25 -0.85 39.72
C PRO A 157 29.01 -0.24 40.48
N CYS A 158 27.81 -0.54 39.92
CA CYS A 158 26.47 -0.92 40.45
C CYS A 158 25.68 -0.25 41.62
N ARG A 159 24.32 -0.19 41.39
CA ARG A 159 23.10 -0.35 42.28
C ARG A 159 22.18 0.90 42.36
N ASN A 160 20.83 0.87 42.40
CA ASN A 160 19.75 -0.13 42.26
C ASN A 160 18.36 0.58 42.33
N ASN A 161 17.48 0.33 41.35
CA ASN A 161 16.02 0.07 41.41
C ASN A 161 14.88 1.09 41.71
N ASN A 162 13.79 0.83 40.95
CA ASN A 162 12.33 1.11 41.04
C ASN A 162 11.82 2.41 40.38
N SER A 163 10.69 2.45 39.65
CA SER A 163 9.75 1.47 39.07
C SER A 163 8.69 2.30 38.32
N GLY A 164 8.31 1.91 37.10
CA GLY A 164 7.28 2.59 36.30
C GLY A 164 7.12 1.91 34.93
N MET A 165 6.52 0.73 34.96
CA MET A 165 6.17 -0.17 33.85
C MET A 165 5.11 0.45 32.93
N GLU A 166 5.18 0.16 31.62
CA GLU A 166 4.10 -0.22 30.66
C GLU A 166 4.57 0.10 29.22
N GLU A 167 5.19 -0.88 28.54
CA GLU A 167 4.62 -1.79 27.50
C GLU A 167 4.63 -1.14 26.10
N MET A 168 4.96 -1.79 24.98
CA MET A 168 5.30 -3.19 24.67
C MET A 168 5.86 -3.22 23.24
N LEU A 169 6.98 -3.91 23.04
CA LEU A 169 7.33 -4.71 21.85
C LEU A 169 7.41 -4.02 20.48
N GLU A 170 8.61 -3.54 20.11
CA GLU A 170 9.17 -3.74 18.76
C GLU A 170 10.69 -3.95 18.88
N GLU A 171 11.09 -5.02 19.58
CA GLU A 171 12.37 -5.69 19.31
C GLU A 171 12.07 -6.73 18.21
N GLU A 172 11.86 -6.28 16.97
CA GLU A 172 11.93 -7.18 15.82
C GLU A 172 13.41 -7.52 15.60
N GLU A 173 13.71 -8.79 15.85
CA GLU A 173 15.00 -9.45 15.71
C GLU A 173 15.68 -9.07 14.39
N GLU A 174 16.96 -8.69 14.47
CA GLU A 174 17.88 -8.58 13.35
C GLU A 174 18.16 -9.98 12.77
N GLU A 175 17.15 -10.60 12.14
CA GLU A 175 17.31 -11.84 11.38
C GLU A 175 17.80 -11.51 9.96
N ASP A 176 19.08 -11.81 9.73
CA ASP A 176 19.79 -12.01 8.47
C ASP A 176 19.14 -11.36 7.22
N ASP A 177 19.62 -10.17 6.92
CA ASP A 177 19.10 -9.24 5.92
C ASP A 177 19.41 -9.69 4.48
N GLU A 178 18.68 -10.71 3.99
CA GLU A 178 18.49 -10.90 2.55
C GLU A 178 17.71 -9.70 1.98
N ASN A 179 18.42 -8.59 1.79
CA ASN A 179 17.89 -7.40 1.16
C ASN A 179 17.34 -7.76 -0.22
N VAL A 180 16.05 -7.52 -0.45
CA VAL A 180 15.46 -7.62 -1.79
C VAL A 180 16.08 -6.52 -2.66
N TYR A 181 16.94 -6.91 -3.59
CA TYR A 181 17.58 -5.97 -4.51
C TYR A 181 16.62 -5.60 -5.65
N PHE A 182 16.43 -4.30 -5.88
CA PHE A 182 15.63 -3.77 -6.98
C PHE A 182 16.54 -3.25 -8.10
N SER A 183 16.31 -3.71 -9.33
CA SER A 183 16.90 -3.09 -10.51
C SER A 183 16.26 -1.72 -10.80
N THR A 184 16.87 -0.92 -11.67
CA THR A 184 16.26 0.35 -12.08
C THR A 184 14.90 0.14 -12.77
N GLU A 185 14.76 -0.92 -13.55
CA GLU A 185 13.50 -1.26 -14.22
C GLU A 185 12.41 -1.63 -13.21
N ASP A 186 12.77 -2.39 -12.18
CA ASP A 186 11.84 -2.75 -11.10
C ASP A 186 11.30 -1.52 -10.37
N LEU A 187 12.18 -0.56 -10.07
CA LEU A 187 11.79 0.70 -9.44
C LEU A 187 10.87 1.53 -10.33
N LEU A 188 11.12 1.55 -11.65
CA LEU A 188 10.26 2.22 -12.61
C LEU A 188 8.87 1.58 -12.65
N GLN A 189 8.77 0.25 -12.64
CA GLN A 189 7.50 -0.46 -12.61
C GLN A 189 6.68 -0.12 -11.36
N VAL A 190 7.29 -0.23 -10.18
CA VAL A 190 6.63 0.12 -8.90
C VAL A 190 6.21 1.59 -8.89
N ARG A 191 7.08 2.50 -9.33
CA ARG A 191 6.76 3.94 -9.43
C ARG A 191 5.55 4.18 -10.32
N ASN A 192 5.52 3.59 -11.51
CA ASN A 192 4.44 3.80 -12.47
C ASN A 192 3.10 3.28 -11.90
N ALA A 193 3.13 2.15 -11.18
CA ALA A 193 1.97 1.61 -10.49
C ALA A 193 1.50 2.51 -9.32
N ILE A 194 2.42 3.10 -8.54
CA ILE A 194 2.10 4.11 -7.51
C ILE A 194 1.43 5.33 -8.14
N PHE A 195 1.96 5.82 -9.26
CA PHE A 195 1.37 6.99 -9.95
C PHE A 195 -0.02 6.69 -10.51
N LEU A 196 -0.24 5.48 -11.02
CA LEU A 196 -1.56 5.03 -11.44
C LEU A 196 -2.55 4.98 -10.26
N LEU A 197 -2.13 4.43 -9.13
CA LEU A 197 -2.95 4.40 -7.92
C LEU A 197 -3.29 5.80 -7.42
N LEU A 198 -2.32 6.72 -7.43
CA LEU A 198 -2.54 8.12 -7.05
C LEU A 198 -3.60 8.78 -7.95
N LYS A 199 -3.55 8.53 -9.27
CA LYS A 199 -4.59 9.00 -10.20
C LYS A 199 -5.96 8.45 -9.86
N ASN A 200 -6.06 7.14 -9.58
CA ASN A 200 -7.32 6.51 -9.19
C ASN A 200 -7.88 7.12 -7.90
N PHE A 201 -7.01 7.36 -6.92
CA PHE A 201 -7.40 8.00 -5.66
C PHE A 201 -7.89 9.43 -5.87
N LEU A 202 -7.17 10.25 -6.63
CA LEU A 202 -7.60 11.61 -6.96
C LEU A 202 -8.94 11.64 -7.72
N ARG A 203 -9.18 10.66 -8.60
CA ARG A 203 -10.45 10.51 -9.32
C ARG A 203 -11.62 10.12 -8.40
N LEU A 204 -11.35 9.33 -7.35
CA LEU A 204 -12.36 8.90 -6.38
C LEU A 204 -12.87 10.05 -5.51
N LEU A 205 -11.98 10.93 -5.02
CA LEU A 205 -12.31 12.00 -4.07
C LEU A 205 -13.52 12.89 -4.43
N PRO A 206 -13.72 13.35 -5.68
CA PRO A 206 -14.91 14.13 -6.03
C PRO A 206 -16.21 13.33 -6.03
N LYS A 207 -16.14 12.00 -6.17
CA LYS A 207 -17.30 11.10 -6.28
C LYS A 207 -17.67 10.45 -4.96
N PHE A 208 -16.70 10.27 -4.06
CA PHE A 208 -16.86 9.56 -2.80
C PHE A 208 -16.59 10.47 -1.59
N SER A 209 -17.66 10.84 -0.87
CA SER A 209 -17.57 11.73 0.29
C SER A 209 -16.95 11.03 1.50
N LEU A 210 -15.88 11.64 2.04
CA LEU A 210 -15.25 11.27 3.31
C LEU A 210 -15.67 12.16 4.49
N LYS A 211 -16.68 13.04 4.33
CA LYS A 211 -17.06 14.04 5.35
C LYS A 211 -17.44 13.42 6.70
N GLU A 212 -18.05 12.25 6.69
CA GLU A 212 -18.48 11.52 7.89
C GLU A 212 -17.40 10.54 8.40
N LYS A 213 -16.19 10.59 7.82
CA LYS A 213 -15.10 9.63 8.06
C LYS A 213 -13.80 10.39 8.42
N PRO A 214 -13.73 11.03 9.60
CA PRO A 214 -12.60 11.90 9.96
C PRO A 214 -11.26 11.16 9.98
N GLN A 215 -11.25 9.89 10.41
CA GLN A 215 -10.01 9.08 10.42
C GLN A 215 -9.49 8.82 9.00
N CYS A 216 -10.36 8.40 8.07
CA CYS A 216 -9.98 8.25 6.66
C CYS A 216 -9.45 9.56 6.09
N MET A 217 -10.10 10.69 6.40
CA MET A 217 -9.66 12.00 5.93
C MET A 217 -8.27 12.37 6.45
N GLN A 218 -7.99 12.12 7.74
CA GLN A 218 -6.67 12.31 8.33
C GLN A 218 -5.62 11.43 7.65
N ASN A 219 -5.92 10.15 7.43
CA ASN A 219 -5.02 9.23 6.74
C ASN A 219 -4.75 9.66 5.29
N CYS A 220 -5.77 10.15 4.58
CA CYS A 220 -5.61 10.72 3.24
C CYS A 220 -4.61 11.89 3.25
N LEU A 221 -4.76 12.82 4.19
CA LEU A 221 -3.86 13.98 4.33
C LEU A 221 -2.43 13.54 4.64
N GLN A 222 -2.26 12.60 5.57
CA GLN A 222 -0.95 12.07 5.93
C GLN A 222 -0.25 11.44 4.73
N VAL A 223 -0.96 10.58 3.97
CA VAL A 223 -0.44 9.97 2.75
C VAL A 223 -0.10 11.01 1.69
N PHE A 224 -0.93 12.04 1.50
CA PHE A 224 -0.61 13.11 0.55
C PHE A 224 0.66 13.87 0.94
N VAL A 225 0.82 14.21 2.22
CA VAL A 225 2.04 14.87 2.72
C VAL A 225 3.26 14.00 2.45
N GLU A 226 3.21 12.70 2.77
CA GLU A 226 4.30 11.77 2.46
C GLU A 226 4.61 11.69 0.96
N MET A 227 3.58 11.66 0.12
CA MET A 227 3.71 11.61 -1.33
C MET A 227 4.35 12.88 -1.92
N THR A 228 4.26 14.04 -1.26
CA THR A 228 5.00 15.25 -1.69
C THR A 228 6.52 15.10 -1.59
N SER A 229 6.98 14.18 -0.73
CA SER A 229 8.41 13.88 -0.53
C SER A 229 8.88 12.62 -1.29
N PHE A 230 8.02 12.07 -2.15
CA PHE A 230 8.22 10.76 -2.77
C PHE A 230 9.42 10.73 -3.72
N GLU A 231 9.53 11.72 -4.62
CA GLU A 231 10.72 11.91 -5.45
C GLU A 231 11.48 13.17 -5.00
N PRO A 232 12.82 13.15 -4.97
CA PRO A 232 13.60 14.35 -4.72
C PRO A 232 13.27 15.38 -5.80
N VAL A 233 12.79 16.54 -5.39
CA VAL A 233 12.41 17.64 -6.28
C VAL A 233 13.66 18.11 -7.04
N ILE A 234 13.79 17.71 -8.31
CA ILE A 234 14.91 18.15 -9.19
C ILE A 234 14.66 19.59 -9.68
N HIS A 235 13.41 20.07 -9.65
CA HIS A 235 13.02 21.40 -10.11
C HIS A 235 12.04 22.06 -9.15
N GLU A 236 12.35 23.28 -8.70
CA GLU A 236 11.46 24.10 -7.87
C GLU A 236 10.04 24.14 -8.48
N PHE A 237 9.03 23.87 -7.65
CA PHE A 237 7.62 24.08 -8.01
C PHE A 237 7.41 25.57 -8.32
N LYS A 238 7.42 25.91 -9.61
CA LYS A 238 7.03 27.25 -10.06
C LYS A 238 5.52 27.33 -10.09
N PHE A 239 4.93 27.91 -9.06
CA PHE A 239 3.54 28.35 -9.12
C PHE A 239 3.47 29.52 -10.10
N SER A 240 2.79 29.33 -11.23
CA SER A 240 2.44 30.44 -12.11
C SER A 240 1.38 31.28 -11.39
N ALA A 241 1.76 32.46 -10.91
CA ALA A 241 0.82 33.44 -10.39
C ALA A 241 0.13 34.13 -11.58
N GLU A 242 -0.77 33.43 -12.26
CA GLU A 242 -1.72 34.04 -13.20
C GLU A 242 -3.12 33.47 -12.92
N MET A 243 -3.91 34.26 -12.21
CA MET A 243 -5.37 34.28 -12.22
C MET A 243 -5.81 35.57 -12.89
#